data_AF-A0A937TR73-F1
#
_entry.id   AF-A0A937TR73-F1
#
_cell.length_a   1.000
_cell.length_b   1.000
_cell.length_c   1.000
_cell.angle_alpha   90.00
_cell.angle_beta   90.00
_cell.angle_gamma   90.00
#
_symmetry.space_group_name_H-M   'P 1'
#
loop_
_entity.id
_entity.type
_entity.pdbx_description
1 polymer ?
#
loop_
_entity_poly.entity_id
_entity_poly.type
_entity_poly.pdbx_seq_one_letter_code
_entity_poly.pdbx_strand_id
1 'polypeptide(L)' 'ARAIMLEGALEYIESDEWVELTPTAVRLRKRWLKENDRKRNARRES' A
#
# COMPACT_ATOMS: atom_id res chain seq x y z
N ALA A 1 12.25 15.04 1.65
CA ALA A 1 11.37 13.89 1.36
C ALA A 1 10.87 14.02 -0.07
N ARG A 2 10.97 12.97 -0.89
CA ARG A 2 10.44 13.00 -2.26
C ARG A 2 8.91 13.00 -2.17
N ALA A 3 8.25 14.02 -2.72
CA ALA A 3 6.80 14.05 -2.80
C ALA A 3 6.33 12.95 -3.76
N ILE A 4 5.42 12.10 -3.30
CA ILE A 4 4.78 11.07 -4.14
C ILE A 4 3.61 11.75 -4.86
N MET A 5 3.67 11.79 -6.18
CA MET A 5 2.54 12.19 -7.03
C MET A 5 1.53 11.04 -7.10
N LEU A 6 0.25 11.36 -7.26
CA LEU A 6 -0.83 10.36 -7.31
C LEU A 6 -0.58 9.33 -8.41
N GLU A 7 -0.21 9.82 -9.59
CA GLU A 7 0.04 9.01 -10.78
C GLU A 7 1.19 8.02 -10.53
N GLY A 8 2.29 8.51 -9.93
CA GLY A 8 3.42 7.65 -9.56
C GLY A 8 3.09 6.64 -8.46
N ALA A 9 2.18 6.97 -7.54
CA ALA A 9 1.70 6.03 -6.53
C ALA A 9 0.87 4.89 -7.14
N LEU A 10 0.01 5.23 -8.12
CA LEU A 10 -0.84 4.27 -8.82
C LEU A 10 -0.06 3.37 -9.77
N GLU A 11 1.05 3.83 -10.33
CA GLU A 11 1.94 3.00 -11.14
C GLU A 11 2.76 2.01 -10.29
N TYR A 12 3.13 2.42 -9.07
CA TYR A 12 4.01 1.64 -8.19
C TYR A 12 3.27 0.64 -7.28
N ILE A 13 1.97 0.81 -7.08
CA ILE A 13 1.20 0.00 -6.10
C ILE A 13 1.15 -1.49 -6.47
N GLU A 14 1.39 -2.34 -5.47
CA GLU A 14 1.26 -3.80 -5.59
C GLU A 14 -0.14 -4.30 -5.22
N SER A 15 -0.45 -5.57 -5.56
CA SER A 15 -1.76 -6.16 -5.28
C SER A 15 -2.07 -6.25 -3.77
N ASP A 16 -1.06 -6.37 -2.91
CA ASP A 16 -1.19 -6.40 -1.45
C ASP A 16 -1.06 -5.01 -0.80
N GLU A 17 -1.09 -3.95 -1.59
CA GLU A 17 -0.93 -2.56 -1.16
C GLU A 17 -2.13 -1.69 -1.53
N TRP A 18 -2.27 -0.56 -0.83
CA TRP A 18 -3.28 0.48 -1.01
C TRP A 18 -2.62 1.86 -1.07
N VAL A 19 -3.20 2.76 -1.87
CA VAL A 19 -2.89 4.19 -1.85
C VAL A 19 -3.91 4.88 -0.94
N GLU A 20 -3.43 5.47 0.15
CA GLU A 20 -4.24 6.31 1.02
C GLU A 20 -4.18 7.76 0.54
N LEU A 21 -5.34 8.32 0.23
CA LEU A 21 -5.49 9.66 -0.31
C LEU A 21 -6.19 10.57 0.69
N THR A 22 -5.56 11.71 0.96
CA THR A 22 -6.13 12.82 1.73
C THR A 22 -5.90 14.12 0.96
N PRO A 23 -6.67 15.18 1.21
CA PRO A 23 -6.50 16.45 0.49
C PRO A 23 -5.09 17.05 0.58
N THR A 24 -4.32 16.69 1.61
CA THR A 24 -2.98 17.24 1.88
C THR A 24 -1.85 16.25 1.62
N ALA A 25 -2.13 14.96 1.42
CA ALA A 25 -1.11 13.94 1.29
C ALA A 25 -1.58 12.68 0.56
N VAL A 26 -0.65 12.07 -0.18
CA VAL A 26 -0.74 10.74 -0.80
C VAL A 26 0.25 9.82 -0.11
N ARG A 27 -0.20 8.63 0.33
CA ARG A 27 0.64 7.65 1.04
C ARG A 27 0.45 6.25 0.48
N LEU A 28 1.52 5.48 0.38
CA LEU A 28 1.47 4.05 0.10
C LEU A 28 1.45 3.25 1.41
N ARG A 29 0.62 2.21 1.46
CA ARG A 29 0.43 1.39 2.66
C ARG A 29 0.11 -0.05 2.29
N LYS A 30 0.65 -1.02 3.03
CA LYS A 30 0.25 -2.43 2.89
C LYS A 30 -1.21 -2.64 3.30
N ARG A 31 -1.95 -3.45 2.53
CA ARG A 31 -3.32 -3.90 2.82
C ARG A 31 -3.46 -4.40 4.26
N TRP A 32 -2.47 -5.16 4.72
CA TRP A 32 -2.37 -5.62 6.10
C TRP A 32 -1.28 -4.85 6.83
N LEU A 33 -1.67 -4.12 7.88
CA LEU A 33 -0.76 -3.28 8.64
C LEU A 33 0.19 -4.08 9.52
N LYS A 34 -0.30 -5.15 10.14
CA LYS A 34 0.49 -6.00 11.03
C LYS A 34 1.20 -7.08 10.25
N GLU A 35 2.46 -7.30 10.60
CA GLU A 35 3.30 -8.33 9.97
C GLU A 35 2.70 -9.75 10.07
N ASN A 36 2.09 -10.08 11.21
CA ASN A 36 1.44 -11.39 11.40
C ASN A 36 0.26 -11.59 10.45
N ASP A 37 -0.51 -10.53 10.20
CA ASP A 37 -1.67 -10.58 9.30
C ASP A 37 -1.22 -10.72 7.84
N ARG A 38 -0.10 -10.09 7.46
CA ARG A 38 0.54 -10.28 6.15
C ARG A 38 0.92 -11.75 5.93
N LYS A 39 1.68 -12.33 6.86
CA LYS A 39 2.13 -13.73 6.76
C LYS A 39 0.97 -14.72 6.70
N ARG A 40 -0.11 -14.46 7.45
CA ARG A 40 -1.31 -15.30 7.44
C ARG A 40 -2.03 -15.24 6.08
N ASN A 41 -2.17 -14.06 5.50
CA ASN A 41 -2.90 -13.90 4.24
C ASN A 41 -2.06 -14.30 3.01
N ALA A 42 -0.74 -14.09 3.03
CA ALA A 42 0.15 -14.63 2.00
C ALA A 42 0.00 -16.16 1.85
N ARG A 43 -0.12 -16.88 2.97
CA ARG A 43 -0.35 -18.34 2.99
C ARG A 43 -1.75 -18.77 2.52
N ARG A 44 -2.74 -17.89 2.59
CA ARG A 44 -4.13 -18.16 2.15
C ARG A 44 -4.32 -17.91 0.66
N GLU A 45 -3.55 -16.99 0.12
CA GLU A 45 -3.52 -16.66 -1.31
C GLU A 45 -2.59 -17.60 -2.10
N SER A 46 -1.92 -18.57 -1.43
CA SER A 46 -1.09 -19.62 -2.01
C SER A 46 -1.90 -20.83 -2.49
#